data_AF-A0A1I3RFY8-F1
#
_entry.id   AF-A0A1I3RFY8-F1
#
_cell.length_a   1.000
_cell.length_b   1.000
_cell.length_c   1.000
_cell.angle_alpha   90.00
_cell.angle_beta   90.00
_cell.angle_gamma   90.00
#
_symmetry.space_group_name_H-M   'P 1'
#
loop_
_entity.id
_entity.type
_entity.pdbx_description
1 polymer ?
#
loop_
_entity_poly.entity_id
_entity_poly.type
_entity_poly.pdbx_seq_one_letter_code
_entity_poly.pdbx_strand_id
1 'polypeptide(L)' 'MSAARVTIRAALAASQHRSLRACSLEARATSFDLGAPEYRAPELFLAPRVKGLPVEMPGIRR' A
#
# COMPACT_ATOMS: atom_id res chain seq x y z
N MET A 1 18.42 21.13 -2.03
CA MET A 1 16.97 20.94 -2.24
C MET A 1 16.78 20.21 -3.57
N SER A 2 16.78 18.88 -3.56
CA SER A 2 16.79 18.08 -4.80
C SER A 2 15.37 17.73 -5.23
N ALA A 3 14.90 18.36 -6.31
CA ALA A 3 13.63 18.11 -6.98
C ALA A 3 13.49 16.66 -7.51
N ALA A 4 14.56 15.87 -7.50
CA ALA A 4 14.58 14.48 -7.96
C ALA A 4 14.11 13.45 -6.91
N ARG A 5 13.74 13.86 -5.68
CA ARG A 5 13.17 12.95 -4.67
C ARG A 5 11.65 12.77 -4.76
N VAL A 6 10.95 13.60 -5.55
CA VAL A 6 9.48 13.64 -5.68
C VAL A 6 9.03 13.19 -7.09
N THR A 7 9.87 12.46 -7.82
CA THR A 7 9.47 11.81 -9.06
C THR A 7 8.78 10.48 -8.73
N ILE A 8 7.44 10.47 -8.82
CA ILE A 8 6.56 9.29 -8.98
C ILE A 8 7.17 8.01 -8.40
N ARG A 9 6.88 7.71 -7.12
CA ARG A 9 7.38 6.54 -6.38
C ARG A 9 7.07 5.25 -7.16
N ALA A 10 8.04 4.81 -7.98
CA ALA A 10 7.97 3.70 -8.93
C ALA A 10 6.80 3.74 -9.93
N ALA A 11 7.08 3.77 -11.23
CA ALA A 11 6.10 3.61 -12.31
C ALA A 11 5.50 2.18 -12.42
N LEU A 12 5.49 1.43 -11.32
CA LEU A 12 5.04 0.04 -11.23
C LEU A 12 3.77 -0.04 -10.39
N ALA A 13 2.82 -0.86 -10.83
CA ALA A 13 1.61 -1.13 -10.06
C ALA A 13 1.98 -1.72 -8.69
N ALA A 14 1.42 -1.14 -7.62
CA ALA A 14 1.54 -1.65 -6.26
C ALA A 14 0.28 -2.43 -5.88
N SER A 15 0.46 -3.59 -5.23
CA SER A 15 -0.63 -4.29 -4.56
C SER A 15 -0.93 -3.67 -3.20
N GLN A 16 -2.13 -3.91 -2.66
CA GLN A 16 -2.50 -3.48 -1.31
C GLN A 16 -1.46 -3.92 -0.27
N HIS A 17 -0.96 -5.15 -0.40
CA HIS A 17 0.09 -5.72 0.44
C HIS A 17 1.40 -4.93 0.41
N ARG A 18 1.84 -4.48 -0.77
CA ARG A 18 3.05 -3.65 -0.90
C ARG A 18 2.83 -2.27 -0.27
N SER A 19 1.64 -1.71 -0.41
CA SER A 19 1.28 -0.44 0.24
C SER A 19 1.29 -0.57 1.77
N LEU A 20 0.71 -1.64 2.33
CA LEU A 20 0.73 -1.88 3.77
C LEU A 20 2.15 -2.05 4.32
N ARG A 21 3.01 -2.79 3.60
CA ARG A 21 4.43 -2.93 3.97
C ARG A 21 5.17 -1.59 3.93
N ALA A 22 4.89 -0.75 2.93
CA ALA A 22 5.44 0.60 2.87
C ALA A 22 5.00 1.45 4.07
N CYS A 23 3.73 1.35 4.50
CA CYS A 23 3.25 2.00 5.71
C CYS A 23 3.97 1.50 6.97
N SER A 24 4.24 0.19 7.11
CA SER A 24 5.03 -0.34 8.23
C SER A 24 6.43 0.23 8.27
N LEU A 25 7.10 0.31 7.11
CA LEU A 25 8.43 0.90 7.00
C LEU A 25 8.45 2.37 7.40
N GLU A 26 7.47 3.16 6.95
CA GLU A 26 7.35 4.58 7.29
C GLU A 26 7.04 4.81 8.78
N ALA A 27 6.19 3.96 9.37
CA ALA A 27 5.92 3.97 10.80
C ALA A 27 7.09 3.45 11.66
N ARG A 28 8.18 2.97 11.04
CA ARG A 28 9.32 2.32 11.70
C ARG A 28 8.89 1.09 12.53
N ALA A 29 7.88 0.38 12.04
CA ALA A 29 7.40 -0.87 12.60
C ALA A 29 8.13 -2.08 12.01
N THR A 30 8.03 -3.22 12.69
CA THR A 30 8.50 -4.51 12.16
C THR A 30 7.86 -4.78 10.80
N SER A 31 8.70 -5.11 9.82
CA SER A 31 8.26 -5.40 8.46
C SER A 31 8.29 -6.90 8.21
N PHE A 32 7.19 -7.44 7.71
CA PHE A 32 7.07 -8.85 7.38
C PHE A 32 7.29 -9.10 5.88
N ASP A 33 7.35 -10.37 5.50
CA ASP A 33 7.41 -10.76 4.10
C ASP A 33 6.07 -10.55 3.39
N LEU A 34 6.12 -10.43 2.06
CA LEU A 34 4.91 -10.34 1.26
C LEU A 34 4.18 -11.70 1.28
N GLY A 35 2.87 -11.67 1.50
CA GLY A 35 2.01 -12.85 1.66
C GLY A 35 1.80 -13.27 3.12
N ALA A 36 2.55 -12.67 4.06
CA ALA A 36 2.46 -12.97 5.48
C ALA A 36 1.05 -12.65 6.04
N PRO A 37 0.56 -13.45 7.01
CA PRO A 37 -0.79 -13.26 7.56
C PRO A 37 -0.97 -11.89 8.24
N GLU A 38 0.10 -11.28 8.74
CA GLU A 38 0.13 -9.97 9.39
C GLU A 38 -0.30 -8.84 8.46
N TYR A 39 -0.13 -9.00 7.15
CA TYR A 39 -0.61 -8.05 6.14
C TYR A 39 -1.95 -8.48 5.52
N ARG A 40 -2.26 -9.78 5.49
CA ARG A 40 -3.58 -10.29 5.03
C ARG A 40 -4.71 -9.91 5.99
N ALA A 41 -4.47 -9.94 7.29
CA ALA A 41 -5.48 -9.61 8.29
C ALA A 41 -5.95 -8.13 8.16
N PRO A 42 -5.05 -7.12 8.06
CA PRO A 42 -5.43 -5.75 7.76
C PRO A 42 -6.15 -5.57 6.43
N GLU A 43 -5.76 -6.27 5.36
CA GLU A 43 -6.46 -6.20 4.07
C GLU A 43 -7.94 -6.58 4.21
N LEU A 44 -8.22 -7.70 4.87
CA LEU A 44 -9.58 -8.16 5.13
C LEU A 44 -10.34 -7.22 6.07
N PHE A 45 -9.66 -6.65 7.05
CA PHE A 45 -10.25 -5.69 7.98
C PHE A 45 -10.64 -4.36 7.29
N LEU A 46 -9.86 -3.92 6.31
CA LEU A 46 -10.12 -2.67 5.57
C LEU A 46 -11.19 -2.85 4.48
N ALA A 47 -11.29 -4.02 3.86
CA ALA A 47 -12.25 -4.29 2.77
C ALA A 47 -13.71 -3.87 3.05
N PRO A 48 -14.34 -4.19 4.19
CA PRO A 48 -15.72 -3.78 4.44
C PRO A 48 -15.89 -2.27 4.64
N ARG A 49 -14.83 -1.53 4.97
CA ARG A 49 -14.89 -0.08 5.21
C ARG A 49 -15.08 0.73 3.92
N VAL A 50 -14.77 0.13 2.78
CA VAL A 50 -14.95 0.74 1.45
C VAL A 50 -16.15 0.16 0.71
N LYS A 51 -17.02 -0.58 1.40
CA LYS A 51 -18.20 -1.21 0.79
C LYS A 51 -19.11 -0.14 0.16
N GLY A 52 -19.49 -0.35 -1.10
CA GLY A 52 -20.33 0.57 -1.87
C GLY A 52 -19.55 1.56 -2.72
N LEU A 53 -18.21 1.61 -2.60
CA LEU A 53 -17.36 2.33 -3.53
C LEU A 53 -17.08 1.49 -4.78
N PRO A 54 -16.93 2.12 -5.97
CA PRO A 54 -16.53 1.44 -7.19
C PRO A 54 -15.10 0.88 -7.08
N VAL A 55 -14.84 -0.17 -7.87
CA VAL A 55 -13.49 -0.76 -7.98
C VAL A 55 -12.68 0.07 -8.98
N GLU A 56 -11.72 0.83 -8.46
CA GLU A 56 -10.91 1.79 -9.22
C GLU A 56 -9.55 1.24 -9.68
N MET A 57 -9.34 -0.08 -9.67
CA MET A 57 -8.04 -0.68 -10.02
C MET A 57 -7.90 -0.93 -11.54
N PRO A 58 -6.77 -0.58 -12.18
CA PRO A 58 -5.59 0.12 -11.62
C PRO A 58 -5.83 1.63 -11.41
N GLY A 59 -5.38 2.16 -10.27
CA GLY A 59 -5.53 3.56 -9.93
C GLY A 59 -4.19 4.30 -9.88
N ILE A 60 -4.13 5.52 -10.43
CA ILE A 60 -2.95 6.39 -10.35
C ILE A 60 -2.99 7.20 -9.05
N ARG A 61 -1.91 7.17 -8.26
CA ARG A 61 -1.75 7.88 -6.96
C ARG A 61 -0.35 8.50 -6.87
N ARG A 62 -0.10 9.40 -5.90
CA ARG A 62 1.16 10.15 -5.71
C ARG A 62 2.18 9.40 -4.84
#